data_AF-B7VNN9-F1
#
_entry.id   AF-B7VNN9-F1
#
_cell.length_a   1.000
_cell.length_b   1.000
_cell.length_c   1.000
_cell.angle_alpha   90.00
_cell.angle_beta   90.00
_cell.angle_gamma   90.00
#
_symmetry.space_group_name_H-M   'P 1'
#
loop_
_entity.id
_entity.type
_entity.pdbx_description
1 polymer ?
#
loop_
_entity_poly.entity_id
_entity_poly.type
_entity_poly.pdbx_seq_one_letter_code
_entity_poly.pdbx_strand_id
1 'polypeptide(L)'
;MKRHNLQFYGLISEDEYLTHLKHFEDAMKTIEISHDEHQSIAQQLLNNGAVDTQRKANTTMNYFTLWQNGVDMREILSSSQYYEHKARLKKIGIDIGQQFDVSRMCPTLRRSEEIEVQSLQIPSWYQLPKVAQSNVLPFKAYVA
;
A
#
# COMPACT_ATOMS: atom_id res chain seq x y z
N MET A 1 -4.22 -4.23 -23.49
CA MET A 1 -3.31 -3.90 -24.62
C MET A 1 -3.15 -5.04 -25.62
N LYS A 2 -2.50 -6.18 -25.30
CA LYS A 2 -2.28 -7.28 -26.29
C LYS A 2 -3.55 -7.85 -26.92
N ARG A 3 -4.62 -8.01 -26.14
CA ARG A 3 -5.91 -8.53 -26.61
C ARG A 3 -6.60 -7.65 -27.65
N HIS A 4 -6.24 -6.36 -27.70
CA HIS A 4 -6.81 -5.38 -28.64
C HIS A 4 -5.79 -4.94 -29.69
N ASN A 5 -4.65 -5.64 -29.82
CA ASN A 5 -3.53 -5.26 -30.71
C ASN A 5 -2.97 -3.85 -30.50
N LEU A 6 -3.25 -3.21 -29.34
CA LEU A 6 -2.80 -1.87 -28.99
C LEU A 6 -1.32 -1.83 -28.52
N GLN A 7 -0.48 -2.69 -29.08
CA GLN A 7 0.93 -2.85 -28.69
C GLN A 7 1.90 -2.36 -29.77
N PHE A 8 1.40 -2.05 -30.96
CA PHE A 8 2.21 -1.69 -32.11
C PHE A 8 2.20 -0.19 -32.34
N TYR A 9 3.33 0.46 -32.07
CA TYR A 9 3.49 1.90 -32.23
C TYR A 9 3.28 2.32 -33.69
N GLY A 10 2.51 3.39 -33.92
CA GLY A 10 2.27 3.98 -35.25
C GLY A 10 1.14 3.38 -36.08
N LEU A 11 0.49 2.30 -35.63
CA LEU A 11 -0.68 1.70 -36.30
C LEU A 11 -2.02 2.08 -35.64
N ILE A 12 -1.97 2.85 -34.55
CA ILE A 12 -3.09 3.04 -33.62
C ILE A 12 -3.29 4.54 -33.41
N SER A 13 -4.55 4.99 -33.38
CA SER A 13 -4.91 6.37 -32.99
C SER A 13 -4.91 6.52 -31.47
N GLU A 14 -4.57 7.71 -30.97
CA GLU A 14 -4.54 8.03 -29.54
C GLU A 14 -5.93 7.86 -28.88
N ASP A 15 -7.00 8.09 -29.63
CA ASP A 15 -8.39 7.92 -29.17
C ASP A 15 -8.72 6.49 -28.73
N GLU A 16 -8.06 5.48 -29.32
CA GLU A 16 -8.28 4.07 -28.97
C GLU A 16 -7.67 3.72 -27.60
N TYR A 17 -6.65 4.45 -27.15
CA TYR A 17 -6.04 4.27 -25.83
C TYR A 17 -6.87 4.87 -24.71
N LEU A 18 -7.52 6.01 -24.93
CA LEU A 18 -8.33 6.72 -23.93
C LEU A 18 -9.40 5.83 -23.29
N THR A 19 -10.04 4.97 -24.09
CA THR A 19 -11.06 4.03 -23.58
C THR A 19 -10.48 3.04 -22.57
N HIS A 20 -9.24 2.61 -22.75
CA HIS A 20 -8.59 1.63 -21.87
C HIS A 20 -7.81 2.27 -20.72
N LEU A 21 -7.45 3.55 -20.80
CA LEU A 21 -6.83 4.32 -19.72
C LEU A 21 -7.73 4.43 -18.49
N LYS A 22 -9.04 4.60 -18.70
CA LYS A 22 -10.03 4.63 -17.61
C LYS A 22 -9.98 3.38 -16.73
N HIS A 23 -9.71 2.21 -17.30
CA HIS A 23 -9.57 0.98 -16.51
C HIS A 23 -8.37 1.00 -15.57
N PHE A 24 -7.30 1.72 -15.90
CA PHE A 24 -6.17 1.91 -15.01
C PHE A 24 -6.50 2.90 -13.90
N GLU A 25 -7.18 4.00 -14.22
CA GLU A 25 -7.67 4.96 -13.21
C GLU A 25 -8.61 4.28 -12.21
N ASP A 26 -9.57 3.48 -12.69
CA ASP A 26 -10.49 2.71 -11.84
C ASP A 26 -9.73 1.71 -10.95
N ALA A 27 -8.73 1.02 -11.52
CA ALA A 27 -7.89 0.09 -10.76
C ALA A 27 -7.05 0.82 -9.71
N MET A 28 -6.43 1.94 -10.06
CA MET A 28 -5.64 2.77 -9.15
C MET A 28 -6.50 3.28 -8.01
N LYS A 29 -7.67 3.86 -8.31
CA LYS A 29 -8.63 4.31 -7.31
C LYS A 29 -9.07 3.18 -6.37
N THR A 30 -9.29 1.98 -6.90
CA THR A 30 -9.66 0.80 -6.09
C THR A 30 -8.53 0.40 -5.14
N ILE A 31 -7.27 0.46 -5.59
CA ILE A 31 -6.09 0.15 -4.78
C ILE A 31 -5.83 1.26 -3.74
N GLU A 32 -5.98 2.53 -4.12
CA GLU A 32 -5.81 3.69 -3.25
C GLU A 32 -6.85 3.76 -2.13
N ILE A 33 -8.10 3.32 -2.36
CA ILE A 33 -9.12 3.21 -1.30
C ILE A 33 -8.74 2.15 -0.24
N SER A 34 -7.79 1.25 -0.52
CA SER A 34 -7.22 0.34 0.47
C SER A 34 -6.21 1.02 1.41
N HIS A 35 -5.95 2.32 1.26
CA HIS A 35 -5.06 3.07 2.13
C HIS A 35 -5.80 3.63 3.37
N ASP A 36 -5.13 3.52 4.52
CA ASP A 36 -5.32 4.31 5.76
C ASP A 36 -6.39 4.01 6.82
N GLU A 37 -7.18 2.95 6.72
CA GLU A 37 -7.85 2.42 7.92
C GLU A 37 -7.64 0.91 8.03
N HIS A 38 -7.33 0.41 9.24
CA HIS A 38 -7.28 -1.02 9.55
C HIS A 38 -8.69 -1.65 9.53
N GLN A 39 -9.41 -1.50 8.43
CA GLN A 39 -10.68 -2.19 8.22
C GLN A 39 -10.39 -3.63 7.85
N SER A 40 -11.05 -4.56 8.54
CA SER A 40 -11.00 -5.97 8.19
C SER A 40 -11.52 -6.20 6.76
N ILE A 41 -11.03 -7.24 6.08
CA ILE A 41 -11.53 -7.63 4.76
C ILE A 41 -13.05 -7.85 4.77
N ALA A 42 -13.61 -8.37 5.88
CA ALA A 42 -15.06 -8.51 6.03
C ALA A 42 -15.79 -7.15 5.98
N GLN A 43 -15.26 -6.11 6.65
CA GLN A 43 -15.82 -4.76 6.59
C GLN A 43 -15.67 -4.14 5.19
N GLN A 44 -14.51 -4.29 4.56
CA GLN A 44 -14.29 -3.80 3.19
C GLN A 44 -15.26 -4.43 2.20
N LEU A 45 -15.54 -5.74 2.34
CA LEU A 45 -16.51 -6.46 1.51
C LEU A 45 -17.94 -5.94 1.69
N LEU A 46 -18.34 -5.55 2.90
CA LEU A 46 -19.66 -4.98 3.17
C LEU A 46 -19.78 -3.54 2.67
N ASN A 47 -18.76 -2.71 2.94
CA ASN A 47 -18.72 -1.31 2.55
C ASN A 47 -18.77 -1.15 1.02
N ASN A 48 -18.09 -2.05 0.29
CA ASN A 48 -18.12 -2.08 -1.18
C ASN A 48 -19.34 -2.82 -1.77
N GLY A 49 -20.31 -3.26 -0.95
CA GLY A 49 -21.50 -3.98 -1.41
C GLY A 49 -21.17 -5.30 -2.15
N ALA A 50 -20.05 -5.94 -1.81
CA ALA A 50 -19.66 -7.22 -2.40
C ALA A 50 -20.53 -8.38 -1.88
N VAL A 51 -21.09 -8.23 -0.68
CA VAL A 51 -21.91 -9.20 0.05
C VAL A 51 -22.98 -8.49 0.87
N ASP A 52 -24.12 -9.15 1.05
CA ASP A 52 -25.29 -8.55 1.72
C ASP A 52 -25.29 -8.76 3.24
N THR A 53 -24.53 -9.75 3.75
CA THR A 53 -24.57 -10.14 5.16
C THR A 53 -23.18 -10.32 5.76
N GLN A 54 -23.05 -9.99 7.05
CA GLN A 54 -21.81 -10.16 7.81
C GLN A 54 -21.31 -11.61 7.77
N ARG A 55 -22.22 -12.59 7.81
CA ARG A 55 -21.85 -14.01 7.75
C ARG A 55 -21.13 -14.34 6.45
N LYS A 56 -21.65 -13.91 5.29
CA LYS A 56 -21.01 -14.11 3.98
C LYS A 56 -19.65 -13.39 3.90
N ALA A 57 -19.56 -12.20 4.48
CA ALA A 57 -18.32 -11.43 4.56
C ALA A 57 -17.25 -12.18 5.36
N ASN A 58 -17.57 -12.65 6.57
CA ASN A 58 -16.66 -13.41 7.43
C ASN A 58 -16.24 -14.74 6.79
N THR A 59 -17.15 -15.45 6.13
CA THR A 59 -16.79 -16.68 5.40
C THR A 59 -15.77 -16.38 4.29
N THR A 60 -15.98 -15.32 3.52
CA THR A 60 -15.05 -14.93 2.44
C THR A 60 -13.70 -14.48 3.00
N MET A 61 -13.71 -13.73 4.11
CA MET A 61 -12.50 -13.34 4.83
C MET A 61 -11.70 -14.55 5.33
N ASN A 62 -12.35 -15.59 5.85
CA ASN A 62 -11.65 -16.80 6.29
C ASN A 62 -10.93 -17.51 5.12
N TYR A 63 -11.57 -17.63 3.96
CA TYR A 63 -10.92 -18.19 2.78
C TYR A 63 -9.78 -17.32 2.27
N PHE A 64 -9.94 -15.99 2.33
CA PHE A 64 -8.85 -15.07 2.05
C PHE A 64 -7.65 -15.28 2.97
N THR A 65 -7.85 -15.45 4.28
CA THR A 65 -6.77 -15.74 5.23
C THR A 65 -6.05 -17.05 4.89
N LEU A 66 -6.78 -18.10 4.50
CA LEU A 66 -6.15 -19.35 4.08
C LEU A 66 -5.30 -19.17 2.82
N TRP A 67 -5.81 -18.41 1.85
CA TRP A 67 -5.06 -18.09 0.63
C TRP A 67 -3.81 -17.26 0.93
N GLN A 68 -3.90 -16.29 1.84
CA GLN A 68 -2.76 -15.48 2.30
C GLN A 68 -1.68 -16.35 2.99
N ASN A 69 -2.07 -17.45 3.63
CA ASN A 69 -1.13 -18.41 4.20
C ASN A 69 -0.50 -19.35 3.15
N GLY A 70 -0.79 -19.15 1.85
CA GLY A 70 -0.23 -19.92 0.75
C GLY A 70 -1.01 -21.19 0.40
N VAL A 71 -2.21 -21.38 0.96
CA VAL A 71 -3.04 -22.56 0.67
C VAL A 71 -3.72 -22.40 -0.69
N ASP A 72 -3.69 -23.45 -1.53
CA ASP A 72 -4.43 -23.45 -2.78
C ASP A 72 -5.93 -23.64 -2.53
N MET A 73 -6.71 -22.59 -2.81
CA MET A 73 -8.16 -22.60 -2.61
C MET A 73 -8.89 -23.61 -3.50
N ARG A 74 -8.29 -24.01 -4.62
CA ARG A 74 -8.91 -24.96 -5.56
C ARG A 74 -8.96 -26.39 -5.01
N GLU A 75 -8.12 -26.72 -4.04
CA GLU A 75 -8.12 -28.04 -3.39
C GLU A 75 -9.20 -28.14 -2.30
N ILE A 76 -9.57 -27.02 -1.68
CA ILE A 76 -10.50 -26.97 -0.55
C ILE A 76 -11.93 -26.71 -1.02
N LEU A 77 -12.09 -25.80 -1.98
CA LEU A 77 -13.41 -25.34 -2.43
C LEU A 77 -13.84 -26.06 -3.70
N SER A 78 -15.15 -26.27 -3.83
CA SER A 78 -15.72 -26.62 -5.13
C SER A 78 -15.51 -25.47 -6.13
N SER A 79 -15.43 -25.79 -7.42
CA SER A 79 -15.22 -24.80 -8.48
C SER A 79 -16.20 -23.62 -8.40
N SER A 80 -17.49 -23.89 -8.12
CA SER A 80 -18.52 -22.85 -8.00
C SER A 80 -18.21 -21.88 -6.85
N GLN A 81 -17.92 -22.41 -5.67
CA GLN A 81 -17.60 -21.60 -4.49
C GLN A 81 -16.31 -20.81 -4.67
N TYR A 82 -15.31 -21.39 -5.32
CA TYR A 82 -14.07 -20.70 -5.64
C TYR A 82 -14.32 -19.45 -6.49
N TYR A 83 -15.08 -19.57 -7.59
CA TYR A 83 -15.39 -18.41 -8.44
C TYR A 83 -16.29 -17.38 -7.74
N GLU A 84 -17.19 -17.82 -6.87
CA GLU A 84 -18.03 -16.93 -6.05
C GLU A 84 -17.18 -16.06 -5.10
N HIS A 85 -16.28 -16.68 -4.33
CA HIS A 85 -15.39 -15.95 -3.43
C HIS A 85 -14.37 -15.10 -4.19
N LYS A 86 -13.85 -15.60 -5.32
CA LYS A 86 -12.97 -14.83 -6.21
C LYS A 86 -13.65 -13.56 -6.71
N ALA A 87 -14.90 -13.65 -7.18
CA ALA A 87 -15.64 -12.50 -7.67
C ALA A 87 -15.87 -11.43 -6.59
N ARG A 88 -16.13 -11.86 -5.34
CA ARG A 88 -16.28 -10.96 -4.19
C ARG A 88 -14.98 -10.23 -3.85
N LEU A 89 -13.87 -10.96 -3.76
CA LEU A 89 -12.55 -10.40 -3.44
C LEU A 89 -12.05 -9.47 -4.56
N LYS A 90 -12.38 -9.78 -5.81
CA LYS A 90 -12.01 -8.91 -6.94
C LYS A 90 -12.65 -7.52 -6.86
N LYS A 91 -13.83 -7.38 -6.25
CA LYS A 91 -14.47 -6.07 -6.03
C LYS A 91 -13.69 -5.17 -5.07
N ILE A 92 -12.89 -5.76 -4.17
CA ILE A 92 -12.00 -5.04 -3.25
C ILE A 92 -10.55 -5.01 -3.76
N GLY A 93 -10.32 -5.35 -5.04
CA GLY A 93 -8.99 -5.32 -5.66
C GLY A 93 -8.10 -6.55 -5.42
N ILE A 94 -8.62 -7.62 -4.81
CA ILE A 94 -7.85 -8.82 -4.49
C ILE A 94 -8.16 -9.95 -5.48
N ASP A 95 -7.13 -10.49 -6.15
CA ASP A 95 -7.27 -11.62 -7.07
C ASP A 95 -6.60 -12.91 -6.55
N ILE A 96 -7.42 -13.80 -5.98
CA ILE A 96 -7.01 -15.15 -5.52
C ILE A 96 -6.77 -16.15 -6.67
N GLY A 97 -6.81 -15.69 -7.92
CA GLY A 97 -6.43 -16.44 -9.11
C GLY A 97 -4.94 -16.72 -9.18
N GLN A 98 -4.13 -15.87 -8.56
CA GLN A 98 -2.69 -16.03 -8.45
C GLN A 98 -2.37 -16.63 -7.07
N GLN A 99 -1.31 -17.45 -7.00
CA GLN A 99 -0.83 -17.95 -5.72
C GLN A 99 -0.21 -16.81 -4.92
N PHE A 100 -0.48 -16.78 -3.62
CA PHE A 100 0.10 -15.76 -2.74
C PHE A 100 1.57 -16.09 -2.47
N ASP A 101 2.46 -15.15 -2.78
CA ASP A 101 3.89 -15.30 -2.50
C ASP A 101 4.17 -14.95 -1.02
N VAL A 102 4.08 -15.97 -0.16
CA VAL A 102 4.34 -15.86 1.28
C VAL A 102 5.77 -15.39 1.61
N SER A 103 6.73 -15.55 0.69
CA SER A 103 8.12 -15.11 0.91
C SER A 103 8.27 -13.59 0.87
N ARG A 104 7.31 -12.89 0.24
CA ARG A 104 7.26 -11.43 0.11
C ARG A 104 6.28 -10.78 1.08
N MET A 105 5.79 -11.52 2.07
CA MET A 105 4.88 -10.95 3.07
C MET A 105 5.63 -9.90 3.89
N CYS A 106 5.55 -8.64 3.46
CA CYS A 106 6.16 -7.53 4.15
C CYS A 106 5.63 -7.55 5.59
N PRO A 107 6.51 -7.68 6.61
CA PRO A 107 6.06 -7.55 7.98
C PRO A 107 5.34 -6.20 8.09
N THR A 108 4.13 -6.25 8.60
CA THR A 108 3.12 -5.18 8.65
C THR A 108 3.78 -3.82 8.75
N LEU A 109 3.69 -3.03 7.67
CA LEU A 109 4.17 -1.66 7.65
C LEU A 109 3.38 -0.90 8.72
N ARG A 110 3.99 -0.70 9.88
CA ARG A 110 3.41 0.10 10.95
C ARG A 110 3.39 1.53 10.43
N ARG A 111 2.19 2.01 10.09
CA ARG A 111 1.80 3.41 9.86
C ARG A 111 2.97 4.34 9.53
N SER A 112 3.22 4.57 8.25
CA SER A 112 4.05 5.67 7.79
C SER A 112 3.26 6.97 7.95
N GLU A 113 3.25 7.54 9.16
CA GLU A 113 2.96 8.96 9.26
C GLU A 113 4.05 9.71 8.49
N GLU A 114 3.65 10.70 7.70
CA GLU A 114 4.58 11.59 7.02
C GLU A 114 5.42 12.31 8.08
N ILE A 115 6.73 12.02 8.11
CA ILE A 115 7.65 12.71 9.01
C ILE A 115 7.93 14.07 8.38
N GLU A 116 7.17 15.09 8.78
CA GLU A 116 7.49 16.47 8.43
C GLU A 116 8.80 16.90 9.10
N VAL A 117 9.86 17.00 8.31
CA VAL A 117 11.15 17.52 8.78
C VAL A 117 11.04 19.03 8.96
N GLN A 118 10.88 19.49 10.21
CA GLN A 118 10.87 20.91 10.55
C GLN A 118 12.18 21.33 11.21
N SER A 119 12.65 22.54 10.91
CA SER A 119 13.83 23.10 11.56
C SER A 119 13.49 23.51 13.00
N LEU A 120 14.22 22.95 13.97
CA LEU A 120 14.02 23.26 15.38
C LEU A 120 14.44 24.72 15.65
N GLN A 121 13.48 25.57 16.03
CA GLN A 121 13.79 26.93 16.48
C GLN A 121 14.40 26.90 17.88
N ILE A 122 15.44 27.70 18.10
CA ILE A 122 16.07 27.84 19.41
C ILE A 122 15.03 28.41 20.40
N PRO A 123 14.76 27.74 21.53
CA PRO A 123 13.84 28.25 22.54
C PRO A 123 14.31 29.60 23.12
N SER A 124 13.36 30.47 23.49
CA SER A 124 13.66 31.81 24.03
C SER A 124 14.52 31.81 25.31
N TRP A 125 14.51 30.70 26.06
CA TRP A 125 15.28 30.52 27.28
C TRP A 125 16.68 29.96 27.05
N TYR A 126 16.99 29.46 25.85
CA TYR A 126 18.29 28.85 25.57
C TYR A 126 19.35 29.92 25.34
N GLN A 127 20.41 29.91 26.16
CA GLN A 127 21.58 30.77 25.97
C GLN A 127 22.74 29.95 25.40
N LEU A 128 23.22 30.35 24.21
CA LEU A 128 24.43 29.79 23.61
C LEU A 128 25.64 30.00 24.54
N PRO A 129 26.55 29.00 24.65
CA PRO A 129 27.78 29.17 25.42
C PRO A 129 28.59 30.32 24.83
N LYS A 130 28.85 31.34 25.64
CA LYS A 130 29.75 32.43 25.27
C LYS A 130 31.17 31.90 25.34
N VAL A 131 31.83 31.78 24.19
CA VAL A 131 33.26 31.52 24.13
C VAL A 131 33.96 32.63 24.92
N ALA A 132 34.74 32.28 25.94
CA ALA A 132 35.55 33.24 26.65
C ALA A 132 36.52 33.89 25.65
N GLN A 133 36.36 35.19 25.41
CA GLN A 133 37.22 35.95 24.47
C GLN A 133 38.68 36.02 24.93
N SER A 134 38.94 35.65 26.18
CA SER A 134 40.28 35.61 26.75
C SER A 134 40.90 34.22 26.62
N ASN A 135 41.37 33.88 25.42
CA ASN A 135 42.54 33.01 25.31
C ASN A 135 43.78 33.82 25.72
N VAL A 136 43.82 34.30 26.97
CA VAL A 136 45.08 34.74 27.56
C VAL A 136 45.79 33.47 27.97
N LEU A 137 46.51 32.88 27.01
CA LEU A 137 47.46 31.81 27.31
C LEU A 137 48.47 32.39 28.31
N PRO A 138 48.65 31.80 29.51
CA PRO A 138 49.47 32.39 30.56
C PRO A 138 50.98 32.29 30.30
N PHE A 139 51.42 31.89 29.09
CA PHE A 139 52.82 31.70 28.77
C PHE A 139 53.16 32.24 27.38
N LYS A 140 54.24 33.04 27.33
CA LYS A 140 54.82 33.58 26.09
C LYS A 140 55.45 32.44 25.29
N ALA A 141 55.02 32.26 24.03
CA ALA A 141 55.75 31.45 23.08
C ALA A 141 57.03 32.19 22.67
N TYR A 142 58.20 31.62 22.98
CA TYR A 142 59.47 32.08 22.43
C TYR A 142 59.59 31.60 20.99
N VAL A 143 59.87 32.53 20.08
CA VAL A 143 60.12 32.24 18.66
C VAL A 143 61.57 31.80 18.52
N ALA A 144 61.79 30.67 17.84
CA ALA A 144 63.11 30.14 17.49
C ALA A 144 63.69 30.86 16.25
#